data_AF-A0A2D8M0K9-F1
#
_entry.id   AF-A0A2D8M0K9-F1
#
_cell.length_a   1.000
_cell.length_b   1.000
_cell.length_c   1.000
_cell.angle_alpha   90.00
_cell.angle_beta   90.00
_cell.angle_gamma   90.00
#
_symmetry.space_group_name_H-M   'P 1'
#
loop_
_entity.id
_entity.type
_entity.pdbx_description
1 polymer ?
#
loop_
_entity_poly.entity_id
_entity_poly.type
_entity_poly.pdbx_seq_one_letter_code
_entity_poly.pdbx_strand_id
1 'polypeptide(L)'
;MTLGTALRTSATSALAAKYLAKENSRKMAIIGLGSQSEFQAYAFKALLGITDLQVFDIDNKAIEKFRQNLAGQNFRIKVASSAEAAVAGADIITTVTADKKQATILSDNMIGNGVHINGIGGDCPGKTELQKSIVARANVFVELEEQSRIEGEIQQMDKDFPVTEFWQVLKGDAPGRKSQDEITLFDSVGFALEDFSYLRFINDKIQNNEFADYYEEIDLITAPDDPRDLFSFLNC
;
A
#
# COMPACT_ATOMS: atom_id res chain seq x y z
N MET A 1 -3.75 -5.39 12.10
CA MET A 1 -2.81 -5.54 10.98
C MET A 1 -1.57 -6.26 11.46
N THR A 2 -1.07 -7.23 10.69
CA THR A 2 0.09 -8.07 11.05
C THR A 2 1.22 -7.89 10.04
N LEU A 3 2.36 -8.54 10.28
CA LEU A 3 3.58 -8.37 9.49
C LEU A 3 3.41 -8.71 8.00
N GLY A 4 2.76 -9.83 7.68
CA GLY A 4 2.59 -10.28 6.30
C GLY A 4 1.82 -9.28 5.44
N THR A 5 0.71 -8.75 5.99
CA THR A 5 -0.06 -7.68 5.35
C THR A 5 0.80 -6.42 5.14
N ALA A 6 1.58 -6.00 6.14
CA ALA A 6 2.42 -4.81 5.99
C ALA A 6 3.49 -4.96 4.87
N LEU A 7 4.10 -6.14 4.79
CA LEU A 7 5.09 -6.46 3.75
C LEU A 7 4.46 -6.48 2.35
N ARG A 8 3.34 -7.20 2.17
CA ARG A 8 2.70 -7.28 0.86
C ARG A 8 2.13 -5.93 0.42
N THR A 9 1.47 -5.16 1.30
CA THR A 9 0.90 -3.85 0.96
C THR A 9 2.00 -2.89 0.49
N SER A 10 3.10 -2.80 1.22
CA SER A 10 4.23 -1.94 0.83
C SER A 10 4.96 -2.39 -0.43
N ALA A 11 5.08 -3.71 -0.65
CA ALA A 11 5.61 -4.26 -1.88
C ALA A 11 4.72 -3.91 -3.09
N THR A 12 3.40 -4.08 -2.99
CA THR A 12 2.44 -3.71 -4.04
C THR A 12 2.50 -2.21 -4.34
N SER A 13 2.49 -1.37 -3.30
CA SER A 13 2.62 0.08 -3.40
C SER A 13 3.86 0.53 -4.17
N ALA A 14 5.03 0.01 -3.78
CA ALA A 14 6.29 0.37 -4.43
C ALA A 14 6.39 -0.25 -5.85
N LEU A 15 5.80 -1.42 -6.09
CA LEU A 15 5.68 -1.98 -7.43
C LEU A 15 4.83 -1.07 -8.33
N ALA A 16 3.65 -0.63 -7.87
CA ALA A 16 2.81 0.31 -8.61
C ALA A 16 3.56 1.60 -8.93
N ALA A 17 4.19 2.22 -7.92
CA ALA A 17 4.96 3.43 -8.10
C ALA A 17 6.13 3.26 -9.09
N LYS A 18 6.77 2.09 -9.16
CA LYS A 18 7.86 1.84 -10.13
C LYS A 18 7.41 2.02 -11.59
N TYR A 19 6.14 1.75 -11.91
CA TYR A 19 5.58 1.91 -13.26
C TYR A 19 4.81 3.21 -13.45
N LEU A 20 4.33 3.82 -12.37
CA LEU A 20 3.39 4.94 -12.42
C LEU A 20 3.98 6.27 -11.94
N ALA A 21 5.02 6.26 -11.10
CA ALA A 21 5.71 7.47 -10.67
C ALA A 21 6.62 8.02 -11.76
N LYS A 22 7.03 9.27 -11.61
CA LYS A 22 8.05 9.87 -12.48
C LYS A 22 9.34 9.06 -12.37
N GLU A 23 9.97 8.84 -13.52
CA GLU A 23 11.37 8.41 -13.54
C GLU A 23 12.21 9.36 -12.70
N ASN A 24 13.15 8.82 -11.93
CA ASN A 24 14.00 9.60 -11.03
C ASN A 24 13.29 10.35 -9.90
N SER A 25 12.09 9.91 -9.48
CA SER A 25 11.51 10.36 -8.21
C SER A 25 12.55 10.27 -7.08
N ARG A 26 12.59 11.29 -6.20
CA ARG A 26 13.55 11.38 -5.09
C ARG A 26 12.87 11.63 -3.76
N LYS A 27 11.79 12.42 -3.75
CA LYS A 27 11.10 12.84 -2.52
C LYS A 27 9.75 12.17 -2.39
N MET A 28 9.51 11.59 -1.23
CA MET A 28 8.22 11.00 -0.90
C MET A 28 7.63 11.65 0.34
N ALA A 29 6.36 12.01 0.26
CA ALA A 29 5.57 12.38 1.41
C ALA A 29 4.86 11.15 1.99
N ILE A 30 4.88 10.99 3.31
CA ILE A 30 4.10 9.96 4.02
C ILE A 30 3.15 10.64 5.00
N ILE A 31 1.85 10.44 4.80
CA ILE A 31 0.79 10.97 5.64
C ILE A 31 0.15 9.83 6.41
N GLY A 32 0.24 9.89 7.74
CA GLY A 32 -0.05 8.77 8.62
C GLY A 32 1.22 7.95 8.88
N LEU A 33 1.61 7.86 10.15
CA LEU A 33 2.83 7.21 10.61
C LEU A 33 2.53 6.04 11.55
N GLY A 34 1.40 5.38 11.31
CA GLY A 34 0.95 4.16 11.99
C GLY A 34 1.79 2.94 11.65
N SER A 35 1.14 1.79 11.48
CA SER A 35 1.80 0.49 11.35
C SER A 35 2.30 0.17 9.92
N GLN A 36 1.85 0.89 8.89
CA GLN A 36 2.30 0.70 7.50
C GLN A 36 3.53 1.55 7.13
N SER A 37 3.75 2.67 7.84
CA SER A 37 4.61 3.75 7.33
C SER A 37 6.08 3.34 7.18
N GLU A 38 6.67 2.62 8.13
CA GLU A 38 8.05 2.14 7.99
C GLU A 38 8.20 1.18 6.81
N PHE A 39 7.24 0.28 6.61
CA PHE A 39 7.26 -0.69 5.52
C PHE A 39 7.17 0.01 4.16
N GLN A 40 6.30 1.01 4.05
CA GLN A 40 6.23 1.88 2.86
C GLN A 40 7.58 2.55 2.60
N ALA A 41 8.19 3.20 3.60
CA ALA A 41 9.51 3.82 3.45
C ALA A 41 10.58 2.83 2.94
N TYR A 42 10.64 1.62 3.50
CA TYR A 42 11.58 0.60 3.06
C TYR A 42 11.32 0.08 1.66
N ALA A 43 10.07 -0.20 1.30
CA ALA A 43 9.72 -0.71 -0.03
C ALA A 43 10.07 0.30 -1.14
N PHE A 44 9.76 1.58 -0.92
CA PHE A 44 10.11 2.65 -1.86
C PHE A 44 11.62 2.90 -1.93
N LYS A 45 12.36 2.76 -0.82
CA LYS A 45 13.82 2.75 -0.86
C LYS A 45 14.36 1.60 -1.69
N ALA A 46 13.83 0.39 -1.50
CA ALA A 46 14.31 -0.82 -2.15
C ALA A 46 14.05 -0.84 -3.67
N LEU A 47 12.85 -0.42 -4.11
CA LEU A 47 12.45 -0.51 -5.51
C LEU A 47 12.66 0.79 -6.31
N LEU A 48 12.63 1.96 -5.67
CA LEU A 48 12.75 3.25 -6.34
C LEU A 48 13.97 4.08 -5.88
N GLY A 49 14.69 3.65 -4.83
CA GLY A 49 15.83 4.40 -4.31
C GLY A 49 15.45 5.67 -3.53
N ILE A 50 14.20 5.77 -3.06
CA ILE A 50 13.73 6.93 -2.29
C ILE A 50 14.38 6.93 -0.90
N THR A 51 15.07 8.03 -0.57
CA THR A 51 15.67 8.24 0.75
C THR A 51 15.19 9.52 1.44
N ASP A 52 14.54 10.42 0.70
CA ASP A 52 14.12 11.72 1.19
C ASP A 52 12.64 11.68 1.52
N LEU A 53 12.35 11.68 2.82
CA LEU A 53 11.01 11.52 3.34
C LEU A 53 10.56 12.82 3.99
N GLN A 54 9.36 13.27 3.62
CA GLN A 54 8.67 14.33 4.31
C GLN A 54 7.40 13.77 4.96
N VAL A 55 7.32 13.84 6.28
CA VAL A 55 6.35 13.03 7.02
C VAL A 55 5.43 13.86 7.90
N PHE A 56 4.20 13.41 8.04
CA PHE A 56 3.21 14.04 8.91
C PHE A 56 2.29 13.00 9.56
N ASP A 57 2.02 13.19 10.84
CA ASP A 57 0.96 12.53 11.59
C ASP A 57 0.38 13.54 12.59
N ILE A 58 -0.88 13.36 12.98
CA ILE A 58 -1.53 14.16 14.03
C ILE A 58 -1.04 13.76 15.42
N ASP A 59 -0.54 12.53 15.60
CA ASP A 59 0.02 12.02 16.84
C ASP A 59 1.56 12.11 16.84
N ASN A 60 2.08 12.98 17.72
CA ASN A 60 3.52 13.12 17.92
C ASN A 60 4.21 11.82 18.35
N LYS A 61 3.51 10.88 19.02
CA LYS A 61 4.09 9.57 19.37
C LYS A 61 4.34 8.72 18.13
N ALA A 62 3.47 8.79 17.13
CA ALA A 62 3.64 8.09 15.86
C ALA A 62 4.85 8.64 15.08
N ILE A 63 5.02 9.97 15.08
CA ILE A 63 6.20 10.65 14.51
C ILE A 63 7.50 10.16 15.19
N GLU A 64 7.52 10.15 16.52
CA GLU A 64 8.72 9.75 17.27
C GLU A 64 9.06 8.28 17.04
N LYS A 65 8.08 7.37 17.11
CA LYS A 65 8.23 5.95 16.75
C LYS A 65 8.86 5.79 15.36
N PHE A 66 8.30 6.48 14.36
CA PHE A 66 8.76 6.37 12.98
C PHE A 66 10.22 6.80 12.83
N ARG A 67 10.60 7.92 13.47
CA ARG A 67 11.99 8.41 13.46
C ARG A 67 12.94 7.46 14.17
N GLN A 68 12.54 6.89 15.29
CA GLN A 68 13.34 5.93 16.05
C GLN A 68 13.58 4.64 15.24
N ASN A 69 12.53 4.07 14.65
CA ASN A 69 12.63 2.84 13.86
C ASN A 69 13.48 3.00 12.60
N LEU A 70 13.49 4.18 11.99
CA LEU A 70 14.29 4.48 10.80
C LEU A 70 15.64 5.15 11.11
N ALA A 71 16.00 5.31 12.39
CA ALA A 71 17.29 5.86 12.78
C ALA A 71 18.43 4.94 12.28
N GLY A 72 19.45 5.54 11.66
CA GLY A 72 20.59 4.79 11.10
C GLY A 72 20.31 4.06 9.79
N GLN A 73 19.10 4.17 9.23
CA GLN A 73 18.69 3.47 8.01
C GLN A 73 18.93 4.28 6.72
N ASN A 74 19.75 5.33 6.78
CA ASN A 74 20.08 6.23 5.68
C ASN A 74 18.86 6.91 5.03
N PHE A 75 17.85 7.26 5.82
CA PHE A 75 16.76 8.14 5.41
C PHE A 75 17.00 9.58 5.86
N ARG A 76 16.69 10.54 4.99
CA ARG A 76 16.59 11.97 5.32
C ARG A 76 15.13 12.28 5.64
N ILE A 77 14.79 12.30 6.93
CA ILE A 77 13.41 12.45 7.39
C ILE A 77 13.19 13.90 7.85
N LYS A 78 12.26 14.60 7.21
CA LYS A 78 11.78 15.92 7.63
C LYS A 78 10.34 15.80 8.14
N VAL A 79 10.12 16.11 9.41
CA VAL A 79 8.77 16.22 9.98
C VAL A 79 8.15 17.54 9.53
N ALA A 80 6.99 17.47 8.89
CA ALA A 80 6.24 18.65 8.46
C ALA A 80 5.25 19.11 9.55
N SER A 81 4.86 20.38 9.50
CA SER A 81 3.88 20.96 10.44
C SER A 81 2.42 20.66 10.06
N SER A 82 2.17 20.20 8.84
CA SER A 82 0.85 19.86 8.31
C SER A 82 0.98 18.87 7.14
N ALA A 83 -0.12 18.23 6.76
CA ALA A 83 -0.17 17.38 5.57
C ALA A 83 0.18 18.17 4.29
N GLU A 84 -0.37 19.38 4.14
CA GLU A 84 -0.04 20.30 3.04
C GLU A 84 1.47 20.58 2.96
N ALA A 85 2.08 20.90 4.10
CA ALA A 85 3.51 21.15 4.14
C ALA A 85 4.32 19.89 3.80
N ALA A 86 3.83 18.69 4.14
CA ALA A 86 4.49 17.43 3.84
C ALA A 86 4.48 17.09 2.35
N VAL A 87 3.36 17.31 1.66
CA VAL A 87 3.22 16.96 0.24
C VAL A 87 3.81 18.00 -0.71
N ALA A 88 4.11 19.21 -0.22
CA ALA A 88 4.69 20.28 -1.01
C ALA A 88 6.05 19.87 -1.62
N GLY A 89 6.06 19.72 -2.96
CA GLY A 89 7.27 19.35 -3.73
C GLY A 89 7.66 17.88 -3.61
N ALA A 90 6.76 17.02 -3.15
CA ALA A 90 6.93 15.57 -3.21
C ALA A 90 6.71 15.05 -4.64
N ASP A 91 7.49 14.06 -5.06
CA ASP A 91 7.27 13.35 -6.32
C ASP A 91 6.23 12.24 -6.14
N ILE A 92 6.22 11.65 -4.94
CA ILE A 92 5.35 10.57 -4.52
C ILE A 92 4.67 10.96 -3.21
N ILE A 93 3.38 10.69 -3.09
CA ILE A 93 2.62 10.85 -1.85
C ILE A 93 2.03 9.50 -1.49
N THR A 94 2.25 9.05 -0.26
CA THR A 94 1.61 7.86 0.30
C THR A 94 0.73 8.26 1.47
N THR A 95 -0.56 7.94 1.40
CA THR A 95 -1.51 8.13 2.50
C THR A 95 -1.85 6.77 3.12
N VAL A 96 -1.63 6.66 4.43
CA VAL A 96 -1.83 5.44 5.24
C VAL A 96 -2.44 5.80 6.59
N THR A 97 -3.44 6.68 6.59
CA THR A 97 -4.14 7.09 7.81
C THR A 97 -5.20 6.06 8.20
N ALA A 98 -5.55 6.04 9.48
CA ALA A 98 -6.55 5.12 10.04
C ALA A 98 -7.72 5.90 10.64
N ASP A 99 -8.44 6.67 9.82
CA ASP A 99 -9.74 7.23 10.19
C ASP A 99 -10.85 6.42 9.51
N LYS A 100 -11.87 5.98 10.25
CA LYS A 100 -13.02 5.21 9.71
C LYS A 100 -14.11 6.14 9.17
N LYS A 101 -13.72 7.23 8.52
CA LYS A 101 -14.61 8.27 8.00
C LYS A 101 -14.20 8.64 6.59
N GLN A 102 -15.11 9.29 5.87
CA GLN A 102 -14.79 10.03 4.65
C GLN A 102 -13.99 11.28 5.05
N ALA A 103 -12.67 11.12 5.13
CA ALA A 103 -11.77 12.21 5.43
C ALA A 103 -11.27 12.84 4.13
N THR A 104 -10.99 14.14 4.18
CA THR A 104 -10.21 14.82 3.15
C THR A 104 -8.86 15.13 3.76
N ILE A 105 -8.00 14.11 3.80
CA ILE A 105 -6.62 14.23 4.27
C ILE A 105 -5.82 15.08 3.29
N LEU A 106 -6.05 14.90 2.00
CA LEU A 106 -5.46 15.69 0.92
C LEU A 106 -6.56 16.42 0.15
N SER A 107 -6.44 17.75 0.07
CA SER A 107 -7.28 18.58 -0.78
C SER A 107 -6.57 18.90 -2.10
N ASP A 108 -7.35 19.24 -3.12
CA ASP A 108 -6.87 19.38 -4.49
C ASP A 108 -5.72 20.38 -4.66
N ASN A 109 -5.81 21.51 -3.96
CA ASN A 109 -4.82 22.58 -3.95
C ASN A 109 -3.45 22.15 -3.38
N MET A 110 -3.38 21.00 -2.70
CA MET A 110 -2.12 20.47 -2.17
C MET A 110 -1.33 19.66 -3.21
N ILE A 111 -1.99 19.20 -4.28
CA ILE A 111 -1.40 18.24 -5.23
C ILE A 111 -0.95 18.97 -6.49
N GLY A 112 0.38 19.02 -6.67
CA GLY A 112 1.02 19.55 -7.87
C GLY A 112 0.98 18.58 -9.07
N ASN A 113 1.34 19.09 -10.24
CA ASN A 113 1.42 18.29 -11.46
C ASN A 113 2.51 17.22 -11.36
N GLY A 114 2.26 16.09 -12.00
CA GLY A 114 3.25 15.03 -12.15
C GLY A 114 3.47 14.16 -10.91
N VAL A 115 2.69 14.37 -9.86
CA VAL A 115 2.80 13.58 -8.62
C VAL A 115 2.22 12.17 -8.84
N HIS A 116 2.82 11.17 -8.20
CA HIS A 116 2.20 9.87 -8.01
C HIS A 116 1.63 9.75 -6.59
N ILE A 117 0.36 9.38 -6.49
CA ILE A 117 -0.32 9.18 -5.22
C ILE A 117 -0.56 7.69 -5.04
N ASN A 118 -0.22 7.19 -3.87
CA ASN A 118 -0.53 5.87 -3.39
C ASN A 118 -1.55 6.01 -2.26
N GLY A 119 -2.82 5.82 -2.59
CA GLY A 119 -3.93 5.90 -1.64
C GLY A 119 -4.19 4.52 -1.05
N ILE A 120 -3.79 4.30 0.20
CA ILE A 120 -3.93 3.00 0.89
C ILE A 120 -4.94 3.07 2.03
N GLY A 121 -5.10 4.23 2.68
CA GLY A 121 -5.95 4.33 3.86
C GLY A 121 -7.44 4.28 3.54
N GLY A 122 -7.89 4.63 2.33
CA GLY A 122 -9.27 4.44 1.89
C GLY A 122 -9.54 2.99 1.43
N ASP A 123 -9.80 2.09 2.37
CA ASP A 123 -9.83 0.63 2.13
C ASP A 123 -11.19 -0.03 2.45
N CYS A 124 -12.25 0.75 2.67
CA CYS A 124 -13.58 0.19 2.92
C CYS A 124 -14.71 1.18 2.58
N PRO A 125 -15.97 0.70 2.47
CA PRO A 125 -17.09 1.56 2.14
C PRO A 125 -17.28 2.67 3.17
N GLY A 126 -17.36 3.92 2.71
CA GLY A 126 -17.48 5.11 3.55
C GLY A 126 -16.16 5.59 4.16
N LYS A 127 -15.01 5.06 3.72
CA LYS A 127 -13.67 5.46 4.16
C LYS A 127 -12.84 5.90 2.97
N THR A 128 -12.47 7.18 2.95
CA THR A 128 -11.68 7.82 1.90
C THR A 128 -10.71 8.82 2.52
N GLU A 129 -9.60 9.10 1.85
CA GLU A 129 -8.56 10.04 2.26
C GLU A 129 -8.42 11.21 1.30
N LEU A 130 -8.84 11.06 0.03
CA LEU A 130 -8.63 12.04 -1.01
C LEU A 130 -9.92 12.83 -1.31
N GLN A 131 -9.77 14.12 -1.58
CA GLN A 131 -10.86 14.89 -2.17
C GLN A 131 -11.23 14.33 -3.54
N LYS A 132 -12.53 14.15 -3.83
CA LYS A 132 -13.07 13.69 -5.12
C LYS A 132 -12.42 14.34 -6.36
N SER A 133 -12.07 15.63 -6.29
CA SER A 133 -11.44 16.35 -7.40
C SER A 133 -10.01 15.88 -7.73
N ILE A 134 -9.27 15.34 -6.76
CA ILE A 134 -7.97 14.69 -7.00
C ILE A 134 -8.18 13.44 -7.84
N VAL A 135 -9.13 12.60 -7.43
CA VAL A 135 -9.50 11.36 -8.14
C VAL A 135 -9.94 11.69 -9.58
N ALA A 136 -10.78 12.72 -9.74
CA ALA A 136 -11.34 13.12 -11.04
C ALA A 136 -10.29 13.58 -12.07
N ARG A 137 -9.15 14.12 -11.64
CA ARG A 137 -8.08 14.61 -12.55
C ARG A 137 -6.85 13.72 -12.61
N ALA A 138 -6.77 12.70 -11.76
CA ALA A 138 -5.72 11.70 -11.81
C ALA A 138 -6.05 10.63 -12.85
N ASN A 139 -5.02 10.05 -13.47
CA ASN A 139 -5.16 8.75 -14.13
C ASN A 139 -5.12 7.68 -13.04
N VAL A 140 -6.24 6.97 -12.85
CA VAL A 140 -6.47 6.08 -11.71
C VAL A 140 -6.19 4.63 -12.09
N PHE A 141 -5.39 3.98 -11.25
CA PHE A 141 -4.99 2.59 -11.36
C PHE A 141 -5.47 1.82 -10.13
N VAL A 142 -6.02 0.63 -10.32
CA VAL A 142 -6.62 -0.20 -9.27
C VAL A 142 -6.06 -1.62 -9.29
N GLU A 143 -6.21 -2.36 -8.19
CA GLU A 143 -5.84 -3.78 -8.12
C GLU A 143 -6.88 -4.65 -8.83
N LEU A 144 -8.13 -4.61 -8.32
CA LEU A 144 -9.30 -5.28 -8.88
C LEU A 144 -10.44 -4.27 -8.93
N GLU A 145 -10.90 -3.93 -10.14
CA GLU A 145 -11.88 -2.84 -10.31
C GLU A 145 -13.15 -3.06 -9.48
N GLU A 146 -13.75 -4.25 -9.53
CA GLU A 146 -15.01 -4.54 -8.84
C GLU A 146 -14.95 -4.26 -7.33
N GLN A 147 -13.82 -4.55 -6.69
CA GLN A 147 -13.60 -4.31 -5.27
C GLN A 147 -13.29 -2.83 -4.99
N SER A 148 -12.40 -2.21 -5.76
CA SER A 148 -12.05 -0.79 -5.59
C SER A 148 -13.25 0.15 -5.79
N ARG A 149 -14.23 -0.22 -6.62
CA ARG A 149 -15.50 0.53 -6.77
C ARG A 149 -16.32 0.62 -5.50
N ILE A 150 -16.15 -0.32 -4.58
CA ILE A 150 -16.89 -0.42 -3.33
C ILE A 150 -16.07 0.16 -2.16
N GLU A 151 -14.76 -0.08 -2.17
CA GLU A 151 -13.89 0.12 -1.01
C GLU A 151 -12.88 1.27 -1.17
N GLY A 152 -12.46 1.57 -2.40
CA GLY A 152 -11.38 2.50 -2.70
C GLY A 152 -11.83 3.96 -2.79
N GLU A 153 -10.91 4.84 -3.16
CA GLU A 153 -11.18 6.26 -3.43
C GLU A 153 -12.21 6.46 -4.56
N ILE A 154 -12.21 5.56 -5.56
CA ILE A 154 -13.15 5.64 -6.68
C ILE A 154 -14.61 5.39 -6.29
N GLN A 155 -14.90 4.95 -5.06
CA GLN A 155 -16.28 4.88 -4.54
C GLN A 155 -16.98 6.26 -4.54
N GLN A 156 -16.21 7.35 -4.59
CA GLN A 156 -16.70 8.72 -4.69
C GLN A 156 -17.16 9.10 -6.13
N MET A 157 -16.84 8.26 -7.11
CA MET A 157 -17.03 8.52 -8.54
C MET A 157 -18.23 7.76 -9.10
N ASP A 158 -18.70 8.19 -10.27
CA ASP A 158 -19.76 7.47 -10.98
C ASP A 158 -19.26 6.09 -11.43
N LYS A 159 -20.19 5.13 -11.59
CA LYS A 159 -19.87 3.73 -11.89
C LYS A 159 -19.03 3.55 -13.17
N ASP A 160 -19.20 4.44 -14.13
CA ASP A 160 -18.51 4.45 -15.42
C ASP A 160 -17.24 5.32 -15.44
N PHE A 161 -16.84 5.91 -14.30
CA PHE A 161 -15.60 6.67 -14.21
C PHE A 161 -14.40 5.78 -14.62
N PRO A 162 -13.59 6.15 -15.61
CA PRO A 162 -12.58 5.26 -16.17
C PRO A 162 -11.44 4.98 -15.17
N VAL A 163 -11.07 3.71 -15.05
CA VAL A 163 -9.91 3.25 -14.29
C VAL A 163 -9.11 2.24 -15.11
N THR A 164 -7.86 2.00 -14.75
CA THR A 164 -7.01 0.96 -15.37
C THR A 164 -6.62 -0.06 -14.32
N GLU A 165 -6.89 -1.35 -14.56
CA GLU A 165 -6.38 -2.37 -13.66
C GLU A 165 -4.87 -2.51 -13.83
N PHE A 166 -4.13 -2.47 -12.71
CA PHE A 166 -2.68 -2.34 -12.73
C PHE A 166 -1.98 -3.52 -13.44
N TRP A 167 -2.57 -4.72 -13.42
CA TRP A 167 -2.04 -5.87 -14.15
C TRP A 167 -1.94 -5.63 -15.67
N GLN A 168 -2.84 -4.81 -16.24
CA GLN A 168 -2.82 -4.47 -17.67
C GLN A 168 -1.57 -3.64 -18.00
N VAL A 169 -1.15 -2.76 -17.07
CA VAL A 169 0.10 -1.99 -17.19
C VAL A 169 1.31 -2.92 -17.13
N LEU A 170 1.31 -3.86 -16.17
CA LEU A 170 2.40 -4.84 -16.02
C LEU A 170 2.58 -5.73 -17.26
N LYS A 171 1.46 -6.08 -17.91
CA LYS A 171 1.47 -6.91 -19.13
C LYS A 171 1.80 -6.10 -20.40
N GLY A 172 1.69 -4.78 -20.36
CA GLY A 172 1.85 -3.89 -21.51
C GLY A 172 0.58 -3.73 -22.36
N ASP A 173 -0.58 -4.18 -21.86
CA ASP A 173 -1.88 -4.04 -22.52
C ASP A 173 -2.46 -2.62 -22.34
N ALA A 174 -2.03 -1.90 -21.30
CA ALA A 174 -2.38 -0.51 -21.04
C ALA A 174 -1.14 0.33 -20.72
N PRO A 175 -1.10 1.63 -21.06
CA PRO A 175 -0.01 2.51 -20.67
C PRO A 175 -0.07 2.79 -19.16
N GLY A 176 1.09 2.87 -18.52
CA GLY A 176 1.23 3.47 -17.19
C GLY A 176 1.15 5.00 -17.27
N ARG A 177 2.16 5.68 -16.73
CA ARG A 177 2.31 7.14 -16.90
C ARG A 177 2.48 7.52 -18.37
N LYS A 178 1.73 8.51 -18.83
CA LYS A 178 1.68 9.06 -20.19
C LYS A 178 2.46 10.37 -20.34
N SER A 179 2.64 11.14 -19.26
CA SER A 179 3.43 12.37 -19.30
C SER A 179 4.06 12.75 -17.95
N GLN A 180 5.02 13.68 -17.97
CA GLN A 180 5.67 14.18 -16.77
C GLN A 180 4.75 15.02 -15.90
N ASP A 181 3.72 15.67 -16.47
CA ASP A 181 2.78 16.50 -15.71
C ASP A 181 1.53 15.74 -15.24
N GLU A 182 1.35 14.51 -15.72
CA GLU A 182 0.21 13.66 -15.35
C GLU A 182 0.23 13.32 -13.86
N ILE A 183 -0.94 13.42 -13.22
CA ILE A 183 -1.10 12.89 -11.87
C ILE A 183 -1.59 11.45 -12.00
N THR A 184 -0.90 10.54 -11.34
CA THR A 184 -1.28 9.13 -11.29
C THR A 184 -1.72 8.79 -9.88
N LEU A 185 -2.83 8.09 -9.73
CA LEU A 185 -3.32 7.57 -8.46
C LEU A 185 -3.32 6.05 -8.54
N PHE A 186 -2.61 5.38 -7.64
CA PHE A 186 -2.86 3.99 -7.32
C PHE A 186 -3.84 3.94 -6.14
N ASP A 187 -5.08 3.51 -6.42
CA ASP A 187 -6.17 3.36 -5.47
C ASP A 187 -6.14 1.92 -4.93
N SER A 188 -5.41 1.74 -3.83
CA SER A 188 -5.07 0.43 -3.25
C SER A 188 -5.97 0.12 -2.07
N VAL A 189 -6.68 -1.00 -2.17
CA VAL A 189 -7.55 -1.54 -1.12
C VAL A 189 -7.02 -2.89 -0.60
N GLY A 190 -6.06 -3.48 -1.31
CA GLY A 190 -5.54 -4.81 -1.08
C GLY A 190 -6.42 -5.88 -1.70
N PHE A 191 -5.79 -6.76 -2.48
CA PHE A 191 -6.47 -7.89 -3.11
C PHE A 191 -5.80 -9.23 -2.76
N ALA A 192 -6.61 -10.29 -2.69
CA ALA A 192 -6.20 -11.63 -2.23
C ALA A 192 -4.99 -12.21 -2.98
N LEU A 193 -4.76 -11.80 -4.23
CA LEU A 193 -3.58 -12.22 -5.01
C LEU A 193 -2.26 -11.77 -4.35
N GLU A 194 -2.24 -10.64 -3.67
CA GLU A 194 -1.05 -10.14 -2.98
C GLU A 194 -0.74 -10.99 -1.74
N ASP A 195 -1.77 -11.35 -0.96
CA ASP A 195 -1.64 -12.23 0.19
C ASP A 195 -1.21 -13.64 -0.27
N PHE A 196 -1.78 -14.14 -1.36
CA PHE A 196 -1.34 -15.40 -1.98
C PHE A 196 0.14 -15.36 -2.40
N SER A 197 0.58 -14.26 -3.01
CA SER A 197 1.97 -14.07 -3.43
C SER A 197 2.92 -14.06 -2.24
N TYR A 198 2.54 -13.40 -1.13
CA TYR A 198 3.31 -13.44 0.11
C TYR A 198 3.37 -14.84 0.73
N LEU A 199 2.24 -15.56 0.77
CA LEU A 199 2.20 -16.93 1.28
C LEU A 199 3.08 -17.88 0.44
N ARG A 200 3.06 -17.74 -0.88
CA ARG A 200 3.98 -18.48 -1.77
C ARG A 200 5.43 -18.18 -1.45
N PHE A 201 5.79 -16.91 -1.28
CA PHE A 201 7.15 -16.50 -0.92
C PHE A 201 7.59 -17.13 0.40
N ILE A 202 6.77 -17.07 1.45
CA ILE A 202 7.09 -17.66 2.75
C ILE A 202 7.21 -19.19 2.65
N ASN A 203 6.30 -19.84 1.92
CA ASN A 203 6.38 -21.28 1.68
C ASN A 203 7.69 -21.67 1.00
N ASP A 204 8.13 -20.93 -0.02
CA ASP A 204 9.40 -21.20 -0.70
C ASP A 204 10.60 -21.04 0.24
N LYS A 205 10.56 -20.05 1.15
CA LYS A 205 11.59 -19.88 2.18
C LYS A 205 11.64 -21.03 3.19
N ILE A 206 10.49 -21.55 3.58
CA ILE A 206 10.39 -22.74 4.44
C ILE A 206 10.95 -23.97 3.72
N GLN A 207 10.53 -24.23 2.48
CA GLN A 207 10.98 -25.39 1.70
C GLN A 207 12.49 -25.36 1.41
N ASN A 208 13.09 -24.16 1.30
CA ASN A 208 14.53 -23.97 1.14
C ASN A 208 15.31 -23.97 2.47
N ASN A 209 14.65 -24.28 3.59
CA ASN A 209 15.23 -24.29 4.93
C ASN A 209 15.83 -22.93 5.38
N GLU A 210 15.37 -21.83 4.78
CA GLU A 210 15.81 -20.47 5.13
C GLU A 210 15.15 -19.95 6.42
N PHE A 211 14.03 -20.56 6.83
CA PHE A 211 13.26 -20.20 8.03
C PHE A 211 13.06 -21.35 9.02
N ALA A 212 13.95 -22.34 9.03
CA ALA A 212 13.84 -23.55 9.86
C ALA A 212 13.53 -23.28 11.35
N ASP A 213 14.08 -22.21 11.92
CA ASP A 213 13.90 -21.85 13.34
C ASP A 213 12.65 -21.01 13.62
N TYR A 214 11.86 -20.68 12.59
CA TYR A 214 10.74 -19.72 12.66
C TYR A 214 9.38 -20.34 12.34
N TYR A 215 9.28 -21.67 12.20
CA TYR A 215 8.01 -22.36 12.04
C TYR A 215 7.98 -23.67 12.84
N GLU A 216 6.77 -24.14 13.12
CA GLU A 216 6.50 -25.47 13.63
C GLU A 216 5.50 -26.16 12.69
N GLU A 217 5.64 -27.47 12.52
CA GLU A 217 4.64 -28.26 11.82
C GLU A 217 3.52 -28.62 12.79
N ILE A 218 2.29 -28.23 12.44
CA ILE A 218 1.09 -28.58 13.18
C ILE A 218 0.22 -29.49 12.32
N ASP A 219 -0.41 -30.46 12.96
CA ASP A 219 -1.46 -31.24 12.32
C ASP A 219 -2.77 -30.44 12.33
N LEU A 220 -3.13 -29.91 11.17
CA LEU A 220 -4.36 -29.13 10.98
C LEU A 220 -5.54 -30.01 10.51
N ILE A 221 -5.25 -31.16 9.89
CA ILE A 221 -6.25 -32.01 9.25
C ILE A 221 -6.10 -33.42 9.79
N THR A 222 -7.11 -33.87 10.51
CA THR A 222 -7.20 -35.26 10.97
C THR A 222 -7.10 -36.24 9.79
N ALA A 223 -6.23 -37.23 9.91
CA ALA A 223 -6.04 -38.29 8.92
C ALA A 223 -6.38 -39.67 9.52
N PRO A 224 -7.67 -40.04 9.64
CA PRO A 224 -8.06 -41.36 10.15
C PRO A 224 -7.68 -42.47 9.16
N ASP A 225 -7.40 -43.66 9.66
CA ASP A 225 -7.13 -44.86 8.85
C ASP A 225 -8.31 -45.22 7.92
N ASP A 226 -9.56 -45.08 8.41
CA ASP A 226 -10.76 -45.07 7.56
C ASP A 226 -11.23 -43.61 7.39
N PRO A 227 -11.22 -43.04 6.17
CA PRO A 227 -11.66 -41.67 5.91
C PRO A 227 -13.13 -41.41 6.29
N ARG A 228 -13.91 -42.45 6.58
CA ARG A 228 -15.30 -42.37 7.05
C ARG A 228 -15.43 -42.44 8.58
N ASP A 229 -14.42 -42.92 9.30
CA ASP A 229 -14.46 -43.11 10.76
C ASP A 229 -13.70 -42.00 11.50
N LEU A 230 -14.20 -40.77 11.37
CA LEU A 230 -13.68 -39.64 12.14
C LEU A 230 -13.97 -39.80 13.66
N PHE A 231 -14.98 -40.61 14.03
CA PHE A 231 -15.39 -40.81 15.42
C PHE A 231 -14.35 -41.61 16.22
N SER A 232 -13.52 -42.43 15.56
CA SER A 232 -12.40 -43.15 16.16
C SER A 232 -11.47 -42.25 17.00
N PHE A 233 -11.25 -41.00 16.59
CA PHE A 233 -10.41 -40.03 17.31
C PHE A 233 -10.93 -39.60 18.69
N LEU A 234 -12.22 -39.82 19.00
CA LEU A 234 -12.76 -39.54 20.33
C LEU A 234 -12.36 -40.59 21.38
N ASN A 235 -11.85 -41.74 20.94
CA ASN A 235 -11.42 -42.83 21.80
C ASN A 235 -9.89 -42.88 21.98
N CYS A 236 -9.18 -41.85 21.48
CA CYS A 236 -7.73 -41.69 21.57
C CYS A 236 -7.31 -40.92 22.83
#